data_AF-A0A525KPV6-F1
#
_entry.id   AF-A0A525KPV6-F1
#
_cell.length_a   1.000
_cell.length_b   1.000
_cell.length_c   1.000
_cell.angle_alpha   90.00
_cell.angle_beta   90.00
_cell.angle_gamma   90.00
#
_symmetry.space_group_name_H-M   'P 1'
#
loop_
_entity.id
_entity.type
_entity.pdbx_description
1 polymer ?
#
loop_
_entity_poly.entity_id
_entity_poly.type
_entity_poly.pdbx_seq_one_letter_code
_entity_poly.pdbx_strand_id
1 'polypeptide(L)'
;MAEPELLDRDISNLRELLRIAWIELANASLTPFERREARNRITLCSTELRRHLAEAELRKSRKQPAEEQPAPSPVKPKLRLLPDGY
;
A
#
# COMPACT_ATOMS: atom_id res chain seq x y z
N MET A 1 16.31 15.41 -1.63
CA MET A 1 15.41 14.35 -2.14
C MET A 1 14.19 14.34 -1.26
N ALA A 2 13.01 14.31 -1.86
CA ALA A 2 11.77 14.26 -1.12
C ALA A 2 11.55 12.83 -0.57
N GLU A 3 10.98 12.73 0.62
CA GLU A 3 10.61 11.45 1.25
C GLU A 3 9.80 10.48 0.36
N PRO A 4 8.89 10.90 -0.54
CA PRO A 4 8.24 9.99 -1.49
C PRO A 4 9.20 9.42 -2.54
N GLU A 5 10.18 10.19 -3.02
CA GLU A 5 11.16 9.74 -4.02
C GLU A 5 12.09 8.65 -3.44
N LEU A 6 12.40 8.76 -2.15
CA LEU A 6 13.15 7.75 -1.41
C LEU A 6 12.35 6.45 -1.31
N LEU A 7 11.06 6.53 -0.97
CA LEU A 7 10.19 5.35 -0.86
C LEU A 7 10.05 4.60 -2.20
N ASP A 8 9.86 5.34 -3.31
CA ASP A 8 9.76 4.74 -4.64
C ASP A 8 11.07 4.10 -5.10
N ARG A 9 12.20 4.72 -4.76
CA ARG A 9 13.54 4.15 -5.00
C ARG A 9 13.75 2.86 -4.20
N ASP A 10 13.36 2.84 -2.93
CA ASP A 10 13.48 1.65 -2.07
C ASP A 10 12.61 0.50 -2.57
N ILE A 11 11.37 0.78 -2.98
CA ILE A 11 10.47 -0.20 -3.60
C ILE A 11 11.10 -0.79 -4.88
N SER A 12 11.69 0.06 -5.72
CA SER A 12 12.33 -0.36 -6.97
C SER A 12 13.56 -1.24 -6.69
N ASN A 13 14.41 -0.84 -5.73
CA ASN A 13 15.57 -1.62 -5.31
C ASN A 13 15.17 -2.99 -4.75
N LEU A 14 14.15 -3.05 -3.89
CA LEU A 14 13.67 -4.30 -3.30
C LEU A 14 13.11 -5.27 -4.35
N ARG A 15 12.40 -4.75 -5.37
CA ARG A 15 11.93 -5.54 -6.51
C ARG A 15 13.09 -6.15 -7.30
N GLU A 16 14.13 -5.37 -7.53
CA GLU A 16 15.31 -5.83 -8.25
C GLU A 16 16.08 -6.90 -7.46
N LEU A 17 16.26 -6.68 -6.15
CA LEU A 17 16.86 -7.67 -5.25
C LEU A 17 16.07 -8.99 -5.23
N LEU A 18 14.73 -8.93 -5.23
CA LEU A 18 13.89 -10.11 -5.34
C LEU A 18 14.08 -10.83 -6.68
N ARG A 19 14.11 -10.08 -7.79
CA ARG A 19 14.34 -10.64 -9.13
C ARG A 19 15.66 -11.40 -9.18
N ILE A 20 16.74 -10.78 -8.69
CA ILE A 20 18.08 -11.39 -8.64
C ILE A 20 18.05 -12.65 -7.77
N ALA A 21 17.48 -12.60 -6.56
CA ALA A 21 17.45 -13.75 -5.66
C ALA A 21 16.64 -14.94 -6.23
N TRP A 22 15.56 -14.68 -6.98
CA TRP A 22 14.82 -15.73 -7.68
C TRP A 22 15.62 -16.37 -8.83
N ILE A 23 16.38 -15.56 -9.59
CA ILE A 23 17.28 -16.05 -10.63
C ILE A 23 18.40 -16.89 -10.03
N GLU A 24 19.03 -16.42 -8.95
CA GLU A 24 20.05 -17.17 -8.21
C GLU A 24 19.49 -18.52 -7.75
N LEU A 25 18.28 -18.55 -7.19
CA LEU A 25 17.66 -19.78 -6.68
C LEU A 25 17.43 -20.84 -7.77
N ALA A 26 17.22 -20.40 -9.02
CA ALA A 26 17.08 -21.28 -10.18
C ALA A 26 18.42 -21.92 -10.61
N ASN A 27 19.55 -21.42 -10.13
CA ASN A 27 20.86 -22.00 -10.41
C ASN A 27 21.00 -23.36 -9.69
N ALA A 28 21.24 -24.41 -10.48
CA ALA A 28 21.41 -25.79 -9.99
C ALA A 28 22.74 -25.99 -9.26
N SER A 29 23.74 -25.16 -9.50
CA SER A 29 25.08 -25.25 -8.91
C SER A 29 25.16 -24.67 -7.50
N LEU A 30 24.09 -24.08 -6.97
CA LEU A 30 24.08 -23.58 -5.60
C LEU A 30 24.20 -24.71 -4.58
N THR A 31 25.09 -24.50 -3.61
CA THR A 31 25.18 -25.30 -2.40
C THR A 31 23.88 -25.19 -1.58
N PRO A 32 23.61 -26.15 -0.69
CA PRO A 32 22.46 -26.07 0.21
C PRO A 32 22.43 -24.80 1.07
N PHE A 33 23.61 -24.31 1.48
CA PHE A 33 23.74 -23.08 2.28
C PHE A 33 23.36 -21.85 1.45
N GLU A 34 23.94 -21.67 0.27
CA GLU A 34 23.60 -20.54 -0.61
C GLU A 34 22.12 -20.55 -1.01
N ARG A 35 21.55 -21.74 -1.23
CA ARG A 35 20.12 -21.89 -1.49
C ARG A 35 19.27 -21.44 -0.30
N ARG A 36 19.71 -21.72 0.93
CA ARG A 36 19.04 -21.23 2.14
C ARG A 36 19.17 -19.72 2.27
N GLU A 37 20.35 -19.17 2.00
CA GLU A 37 20.61 -17.74 2.03
C GLU A 37 19.77 -16.97 1.00
N ALA A 38 19.68 -17.47 -0.24
CA ALA A 38 18.81 -16.89 -1.27
C ALA A 38 17.33 -16.86 -0.83
N ARG A 39 16.83 -17.95 -0.22
CA ARG A 39 15.46 -17.98 0.34
C ARG A 39 15.27 -17.02 1.51
N ASN A 40 16.27 -16.87 2.37
CA ASN A 40 16.25 -15.90 3.46
C ASN A 40 16.19 -14.47 2.91
N ARG A 41 17.00 -14.15 1.90
CA ARG A 41 16.98 -12.86 1.18
C ARG A 41 15.60 -12.60 0.56
N ILE A 42 15.00 -13.59 -0.10
CA ILE A 42 13.63 -13.48 -0.65
C ILE A 42 12.63 -13.16 0.46
N THR A 43 12.70 -13.86 1.59
CA THR A 43 11.78 -13.66 2.72
C THR A 43 11.91 -12.25 3.30
N LEU A 44 13.14 -11.80 3.52
CA LEU A 44 13.43 -10.46 4.06
C LEU A 44 12.96 -9.37 3.10
N CYS A 45 13.39 -9.42 1.83
CA CYS A 45 13.03 -8.40 0.84
C CYS A 45 11.52 -8.34 0.59
N SER A 46 10.84 -9.50 0.58
CA SER A 46 9.37 -9.54 0.43
C SER A 46 8.65 -8.90 1.62
N THR A 47 9.19 -9.06 2.83
CA THR A 47 8.63 -8.47 4.05
C THR A 47 8.80 -6.95 4.05
N GLU A 48 10.00 -6.47 3.73
CA GLU A 48 10.26 -5.03 3.60
C GLU A 48 9.43 -4.40 2.47
N LEU A 49 9.32 -5.06 1.32
CA LEU A 49 8.53 -4.56 0.19
C LEU A 49 7.06 -4.37 0.58
N ARG A 50 6.46 -5.33 1.31
CA ARG A 50 5.09 -5.20 1.81
C ARG A 50 4.94 -4.03 2.78
N ARG A 51 5.93 -3.81 3.66
CA ARG A 51 5.93 -2.67 4.59
C ARG A 51 5.92 -1.35 3.84
N HIS A 52 6.82 -1.19 2.88
CA HIS A 52 6.92 0.03 2.07
C HIS A 52 5.67 0.27 1.21
N LEU A 53 5.09 -0.78 0.63
CA LEU A 53 3.83 -0.67 -0.11
C LEU A 53 2.67 -0.24 0.79
N ALA A 54 2.56 -0.81 1.99
CA ALA A 54 1.52 -0.41 2.94
C ALA A 54 1.67 1.06 3.37
N GLU A 55 2.91 1.52 3.58
CA GLU A 55 3.22 2.92 3.87
C GLU A 55 2.87 3.85 2.69
N ALA A 56 3.17 3.43 1.46
CA ALA A 56 2.81 4.17 0.26
C ALA A 56 1.28 4.32 0.13
N GLU A 57 0.53 3.25 0.37
CA GLU A 57 -0.95 3.29 0.34
C GLU A 57 -1.53 4.18 1.45
N LEU A 58 -0.98 4.13 2.67
CA LEU A 58 -1.39 5.03 3.75
C LEU A 58 -1.13 6.51 3.41
N ARG A 59 -0.01 6.80 2.73
CA ARG A 59 0.31 8.16 2.28
C ARG A 59 -0.65 8.63 1.18
N LYS A 60 -1.05 7.74 0.27
CA LYS A 60 -2.04 8.05 -0.77
C LYS A 60 -3.41 8.35 -0.18
N SER A 61 -3.89 7.54 0.76
CA SER A 61 -5.20 7.74 1.41
C SER A 61 -5.24 9.04 2.22
N ARG A 62 -4.15 9.41 2.88
CA ARG A 62 -4.04 10.69 3.61
C ARG A 62 -3.96 11.92 2.70
N LYS A 63 -3.48 11.75 1.47
CA LYS A 63 -3.36 12.83 0.47
C LYS A 63 -4.60 13.02 -0.37
N GLN A 64 -5.57 12.11 -0.33
CA GLN A 64 -6.92 12.42 -0.81
C GLN A 64 -7.51 13.42 0.20
N PRO A 65 -7.73 14.70 -0.18
CA PRO A 65 -8.72 15.47 0.55
C PRO A 65 -10.00 14.65 0.46
N ALA A 66 -10.78 14.61 1.55
CA ALA A 66 -12.20 14.36 1.38
C ALA A 66 -12.62 15.34 0.27
N GLU A 67 -12.91 14.83 -0.92
CA GLU A 67 -13.64 15.60 -1.91
C GLU A 67 -14.83 16.13 -1.14
N GLU A 68 -14.83 17.44 -0.91
CA GLU A 68 -16.00 18.20 -0.52
C GLU A 68 -17.03 17.91 -1.61
N GLN A 69 -17.74 16.79 -1.45
CA GLN A 69 -19.13 16.78 -1.81
C GLN A 69 -19.71 17.93 -0.98
N PRO A 70 -20.28 18.96 -1.61
CA PRO A 70 -21.06 19.91 -0.84
C PRO A 70 -22.10 19.03 -0.15
N ALA A 71 -22.02 18.93 1.17
CA ALA A 71 -22.99 18.21 1.95
C ALA A 71 -24.36 18.64 1.41
N PRO A 72 -25.20 17.72 0.89
CA PRO A 72 -26.52 18.12 0.46
C PRO A 72 -27.15 18.75 1.69
N SER A 73 -27.41 20.06 1.59
CA SER A 73 -27.99 20.87 2.67
C SER A 73 -29.09 20.04 3.32
N PRO A 74 -29.19 19.96 4.66
CA PRO A 74 -30.23 19.18 5.30
C PRO A 74 -31.56 19.66 4.75
N VAL A 75 -32.15 18.87 3.85
CA VAL A 75 -33.45 19.17 3.28
C VAL A 75 -34.38 19.04 4.46
N LYS A 76 -34.84 20.18 4.96
CA LYS A 76 -35.81 20.25 6.05
C LYS A 76 -36.93 19.28 5.70
N PRO A 77 -37.17 18.23 6.50
CA PRO A 77 -38.31 17.37 6.26
C PRO A 77 -39.54 18.26 6.30
N LYS A 78 -40.30 18.27 5.20
CA LYS A 78 -41.55 19.02 5.11
C LYS A 78 -42.58 18.24 5.92
N LEU A 79 -42.51 18.37 7.24
CA LEU A 79 -43.49 17.81 8.17
C LEU A 79 -44.82 18.50 7.89
N ARG A 80 -45.71 17.78 7.20
CA ARG A 80 -47.12 18.17 7.10
C ARG A 80 -47.74 17.91 8.46
N LEU A 81 -47.79 18.94 9.31
CA LEU A 81 -48.62 18.93 10.50
C LEU A 81 -50.08 18.86 10.03
N LEU A 82 -50.74 17.76 10.37
CA LEU A 82 -52.18 17.60 10.21
C LEU A 82 -52.86 18.59 11.17
N PRO A 83 -53.76 19.46 10.72
CA PRO A 83 -54.50 20.32 11.63
C PRO A 83 -55.43 19.47 12.50
N ASP A 84 -55.43 19.77 13.80
CA ASP A 84 -56.34 19.20 14.80
C ASP A 84 -57.78 19.22 14.29
N GLY A 85 -58.40 18.05 14.30
CA GLY A 85 -59.82 17.87 14.04
C GLY A 85 -60.57 17.70 15.36
N TYR A 86 -61.30 18.77 15.71
CA TYR A 86 -62.49 18.93 16.58
C TYR A 86 -62.87 17.85 17.60
#